data_AF-A0A349B8F9-F1
#
_entry.id   AF-A0A349B8F9-F1
#
_cell.length_a   1.000
_cell.length_b   1.000
_cell.length_c   1.000
_cell.angle_alpha   90.00
_cell.angle_beta   90.00
_cell.angle_gamma   90.00
#
_symmetry.space_group_name_H-M   'P 1'
#
loop_
_entity.id
_entity.type
_entity.pdbx_description
1 polymer ?
#
loop_
_entity_poly.entity_id
_entity_poly.type
_entity_poly.pdbx_seq_one_letter_code
_entity_poly.pdbx_strand_id
1 'polypeptide(L)' 'MLFGACMTRVPLSILDLALIGRDQTAQDALAGTVALAQRAEEHGYRRVWY' A
#
# COMPACT_ATOMS: atom_id res chain seq x y z
N MET A 1 -14.88 -32.26 -19.25
CA MET A 1 -15.24 -31.36 -18.13
C MET A 1 -13.96 -31.06 -17.37
N LEU A 2 -13.76 -29.80 -16.95
CA LEU A 2 -12.69 -29.28 -16.07
C LEU A 2 -11.39 -28.79 -16.73
N PHE A 3 -11.45 -27.65 -17.42
CA PHE A 3 -10.35 -26.66 -17.44
C PHE A 3 -10.95 -25.26 -17.26
N GLY A 4 -11.45 -25.00 -16.06
CA GLY A 4 -11.74 -23.64 -15.61
C GLY A 4 -10.60 -23.21 -14.68
N ALA A 5 -9.54 -22.61 -15.24
CA ALA A 5 -8.54 -21.96 -14.39
C ALA A 5 -9.24 -20.79 -13.69
N CYS A 6 -9.55 -20.94 -12.40
CA CYS A 6 -9.93 -19.82 -11.55
C CYS A 6 -8.76 -18.82 -11.63
N MET A 7 -9.00 -17.60 -12.12
CA MET A 7 -8.01 -16.53 -12.09
C MET A 7 -7.71 -16.20 -10.62
N THR A 8 -6.69 -16.85 -10.06
CA THR A 8 -6.20 -16.56 -8.72
C THR A 8 -5.65 -15.15 -8.72
N ARG A 9 -6.33 -14.23 -8.03
CA ARG A 9 -5.84 -12.86 -7.89
C ARG A 9 -4.49 -12.91 -7.17
N VAL A 10 -3.46 -12.37 -7.83
CA VAL A 10 -2.15 -12.17 -7.21
C VAL A 10 -2.31 -11.12 -6.10
N PRO A 11 -1.92 -11.39 -4.85
CA PRO A 11 -2.02 -10.41 -3.78
C PRO A 11 -1.06 -9.25 -4.05
N LEU A 12 -1.57 -8.02 -3.99
CA LEU A 12 -0.75 -6.82 -4.11
C LEU A 12 -0.23 -6.36 -2.73
N SER A 13 0.93 -5.70 -2.74
CA SER A 13 1.56 -5.08 -1.56
C SER A 13 2.03 -3.68 -1.95
N ILE A 14 2.16 -2.78 -0.96
CA ILE A 14 2.65 -1.42 -1.19
C ILE A 14 4.04 -1.27 -0.58
N LEU A 15 4.92 -0.56 -1.29
CA LEU A 15 6.18 -0.04 -0.77
C LEU A 15 6.05 1.48 -0.67
N ASP A 16 6.13 1.99 0.55
CA ASP A 16 6.16 3.43 0.82
C ASP A 16 7.57 3.83 1.26
N LEU A 17 8.17 4.80 0.59
CA LEU A 17 9.53 5.27 0.86
C LEU A 17 9.56 6.52 1.74
N ALA A 18 8.41 6.96 2.27
CA ALA A 18 8.25 8.14 3.12
C ALA A 18 8.94 9.39 2.54
N LEU A 19 8.71 9.65 1.24
CA LEU A 19 9.37 10.75 0.53
C LEU A 19 9.01 12.10 1.17
N ILE A 20 10.03 12.91 1.47
CA ILE A 20 9.87 14.27 1.98
C ILE A 20 9.94 15.24 0.79
N GLY A 21 8.83 15.90 0.47
CA GLY A 21 8.78 16.96 -0.54
C GLY A 21 9.60 18.20 -0.16
N ARG A 22 9.88 19.07 -1.14
CA ARG A 22 10.73 20.27 -0.95
C ARG A 22 10.24 21.20 0.17
N ASP A 23 8.93 21.30 0.35
CA ASP A 23 8.28 22.17 1.34
C ASP A 23 7.55 21.36 2.44
N GLN A 24 7.89 20.08 2.58
CA GLN A 24 7.31 19.20 3.59
C GLN A 24 8.33 18.90 4.69
N THR A 25 7.83 18.68 5.89
CA THR A 25 8.62 18.18 7.00
C THR A 25 8.64 16.65 7.01
N ALA A 26 9.57 16.07 7.78
CA ALA A 26 9.54 14.63 8.06
C ALA A 26 8.22 14.20 8.74
N GLN A 27 7.63 15.07 9.56
CA GLN A 27 6.34 14.80 10.19
C GLN A 27 5.23 14.69 9.14
N ASP A 28 5.22 15.56 8.13
CA ASP A 28 4.22 15.51 7.04
C ASP A 28 4.35 14.22 6.24
N ALA A 29 5.58 13.80 5.92
CA ALA A 29 5.84 12.55 5.21
C ALA A 29 5.37 11.32 6.00
N LEU A 30 5.69 11.26 7.30
CA LEU A 30 5.25 10.17 8.17
C LEU A 30 3.73 10.15 8.37
N ALA A 31 3.09 11.32 8.49
CA ALA A 31 1.64 11.41 8.54
C ALA A 31 0.99 10.89 7.24
N GLY A 32 1.60 11.21 6.09
CA GLY A 32 1.23 10.66 4.78
C GLY A 32 1.35 9.14 4.73
N THR A 33 2.44 8.58 5.25
CA THR A 33 2.67 7.13 5.34
C THR A 33 1.62 6.43 6.21
N VAL A 34 1.26 7.00 7.36
CA VAL A 34 0.19 6.47 8.22
C VAL A 34 -1.16 6.50 7.49
N ALA A 35 -1.49 7.62 6.84
CA ALA A 35 -2.73 7.76 6.09
C ALA A 35 -2.80 6.74 4.94
N LEU A 36 -1.70 6.53 4.21
CA LEU A 36 -1.62 5.53 3.16
C LEU A 36 -1.88 4.12 3.70
N ALA A 37 -1.24 3.74 4.81
CA ALA A 37 -1.38 2.41 5.39
C ALA A 37 -2.83 2.12 5.81
N GLN A 38 -3.49 3.11 6.42
CA GLN A 38 -4.91 3.00 6.80
C GLN A 38 -5.81 2.78 5.58
N ARG A 39 -5.61 3.54 4.50
CA ARG A 39 -6.37 3.36 3.25
C ARG A 39 -6.09 2.02 2.58
N ALA A 40 -4.85 1.56 2.62
CA ALA A 40 -4.46 0.26 2.09
C ALA A 40 -5.22 -0.87 2.81
N GLU A 41 -5.34 -0.78 4.14
CA GLU A 41 -6.12 -1.73 4.94
C GLU A 41 -7.61 -1.72 4.57
N GLU A 42 -8.22 -0.52 4.47
CA GLU A 42 -9.61 -0.36 4.00
C GLU A 42 -9.86 -1.03 2.63
N HIS A 43 -8.84 -1.08 1.78
CA HIS A 43 -8.91 -1.62 0.42
C HIS A 43 -8.45 -3.09 0.32
N GLY A 44 -8.14 -3.75 1.44
CA GLY A 44 -7.79 -5.17 1.50
C GLY A 44 -6.36 -5.51 1.13
N TYR A 45 -5.46 -4.53 1.09
CA TYR A 45 -4.03 -4.79 1.02
C TYR A 45 -3.55 -5.41 2.32
N ARG A 46 -2.73 -6.46 2.23
CA ARG A 46 -2.27 -7.22 3.40
C ARG A 46 -0.88 -6.85 3.88
N ARG A 47 -0.13 -6.06 3.10
CA ARG A 47 1.25 -5.69 3.40
C ARG A 47 1.56 -4.29 2.90
N VAL A 48 2.13 -3.50 3.81
CA VAL A 48 2.80 -2.22 3.54
C VAL A 48 4.24 -2.36 4.03
N TRP A 49 5.19 -1.95 3.22
CA TRP A 49 6.63 -1.93 3.52
C TRP A 49 7.12 -0.49 3.61
N TYR A 50 8.11 -0.25 4.47
CA TYR A 50 8.77 1.04 4.70
C TYR A 50 10.26 0.93 4.39
#